data_AF-A0A7V7BR26-F1
#
_entry.id   AF-A0A7V7BR26-F1
#
_cell.length_a   1.000
_cell.length_b   1.000
_cell.length_c   1.000
_cell.angle_alpha   90.00
_cell.angle_beta   90.00
_cell.angle_gamma   90.00
#
_symmetry.space_group_name_H-M   'P 1'
#
loop_
_entity.id
_entity.type
_entity.pdbx_description
1 polymer ?
#
loop_
_entity_poly.entity_id
_entity_poly.type
_entity_poly.pdbx_seq_one_letter_code
_entity_poly.pdbx_strand_id
1 'polypeptide(L)'
;MITEWNIQSRGHGCAACGRSFADKEAYHTVLLDARSEFARSDLCADCWRTRFADVRSRPDFISCWQGVYTAPPPPEEAIKKETAETLLRKLVELNDPKYIPAGFILAAMLERKRLLKVKEQLVRDGRRVFVYEQPSTGDVFTIIDPGLKLDEWEQVHQEVTHLLEHGIPQPAASQPENHTSEPASDAAPSAEAAAVTDGDIGAVASVQ
;
A
#
# COMPACT_ATOMS: atom_id res chain seq x y z
N MET A 1 -18.83 43.62 14.25
CA MET A 1 -17.41 43.24 14.09
C MET A 1 -17.27 41.83 14.62
N ILE A 2 -16.93 40.87 13.74
CA ILE A 2 -16.58 39.52 14.15
C ILE A 2 -15.13 39.59 14.60
N THR A 3 -14.87 39.41 15.89
CA THR A 3 -13.51 39.23 16.40
C THR A 3 -13.03 37.87 15.87
N GLU A 4 -12.00 37.87 15.05
CA GLU A 4 -11.43 36.65 14.48
C GLU A 4 -10.54 36.00 15.54
N TRP A 5 -11.01 34.92 16.16
CA TRP A 5 -10.31 34.20 17.21
C TRP A 5 -9.43 33.11 16.61
N ASN A 6 -8.16 33.42 16.31
CA ASN A 6 -7.20 32.42 15.85
C ASN A 6 -6.58 31.64 17.04
N ILE A 7 -7.22 30.53 17.44
CA ILE A 7 -6.71 29.63 18.48
C ILE A 7 -6.08 28.40 17.82
N GLN A 8 -4.83 28.11 18.17
CA GLN A 8 -4.09 26.97 17.62
C GLN A 8 -4.78 25.62 17.90
N SER A 9 -4.57 24.67 16.99
CA SER A 9 -4.99 23.28 17.21
C SER A 9 -4.24 22.65 18.40
N ARG A 10 -4.79 21.56 18.93
CA ARG A 10 -4.16 20.81 20.02
C ARG A 10 -2.82 20.23 19.57
N GLY A 11 -1.77 20.43 20.36
CA GLY A 11 -0.46 19.80 20.13
C GLY A 11 -0.49 18.27 20.28
N HIS A 12 0.49 17.61 19.66
CA HIS A 12 0.69 16.15 19.79
C HIS A 12 1.59 15.74 20.97
N GLY A 13 2.06 16.72 21.74
CA GLY A 13 2.88 16.50 22.91
C GLY A 13 2.82 17.65 23.89
N CYS A 14 3.36 17.42 25.08
CA CYS A 14 3.41 18.38 26.17
C CYS A 14 4.32 19.56 25.80
N ALA A 15 3.79 20.79 25.81
CA ALA A 15 4.54 22.00 25.53
C ALA A 15 5.68 22.27 26.54
N ALA A 16 5.60 21.73 27.76
CA ALA A 16 6.57 21.99 28.82
C ALA A 16 7.74 20.99 28.88
N CYS A 17 7.54 19.74 28.49
CA CYS A 17 8.57 18.70 28.53
C CYS A 17 8.86 18.04 27.17
N GLY A 18 8.10 18.38 26.13
CA GLY A 18 8.26 17.84 24.77
C GLY A 18 7.78 16.41 24.58
N ARG A 19 7.31 15.72 25.63
CA ARG A 19 6.84 14.34 25.54
C ARG A 19 5.58 14.25 24.68
N SER A 20 5.58 13.39 23.67
CA SER A 20 4.38 13.04 22.89
C SER A 20 3.29 12.46 23.79
N PHE A 21 2.02 12.79 23.49
CA PHE A 21 0.89 12.18 24.18
C PHE A 21 0.61 10.77 23.63
N ALA A 22 0.37 9.82 24.53
CA ALA A 22 -0.10 8.49 24.16
C ALA A 22 -1.60 8.53 23.80
N ASP A 23 -2.05 7.59 22.96
CA ASP A 23 -3.48 7.46 22.66
C ASP A 23 -4.29 7.30 23.95
N LYS A 24 -5.41 8.01 24.04
CA LYS A 24 -6.31 8.09 25.21
C LYS A 24 -5.68 8.71 26.46
N GLU A 25 -4.51 9.34 26.37
CA GLU A 25 -3.89 10.04 27.49
C GLU A 25 -4.66 11.32 27.84
N ALA A 26 -4.89 11.56 29.13
CA ALA A 26 -5.44 12.83 29.61
C ALA A 26 -4.39 13.94 29.56
N TYR A 27 -4.77 15.11 29.05
CA TYR A 27 -3.94 16.30 28.99
C TYR A 27 -4.72 17.54 29.46
N HIS A 28 -4.00 18.57 29.85
CA HIS A 28 -4.57 19.87 30.22
C HIS A 28 -4.17 20.91 29.20
N THR A 29 -5.10 21.76 28.78
CA THR A 29 -4.81 22.92 27.95
C THR A 29 -4.92 24.19 28.80
N VAL A 30 -3.96 25.09 28.62
CA VAL A 30 -4.07 26.48 29.05
C VAL A 30 -4.08 27.39 27.84
N LEU A 31 -4.92 28.43 27.90
CA LEU A 31 -4.92 29.56 26.99
C LEU A 31 -4.44 30.81 27.74
N LEU A 32 -3.42 31.45 27.20
CA LEU A 32 -2.81 32.66 27.75
C LEU A 32 -2.92 33.82 26.74
N ASP A 33 -3.00 35.04 27.25
CA ASP A 33 -2.92 36.27 26.45
C ASP A 33 -1.47 36.60 26.13
N ALA A 34 -1.12 36.59 24.85
CA ALA A 34 0.21 36.90 24.34
C ALA A 34 0.20 38.21 23.53
N ARG A 35 -0.24 39.32 24.16
CA ARG A 35 -0.09 40.70 23.64
C ARG A 35 -0.53 40.82 22.17
N SER A 36 -1.78 40.44 21.90
CA SER A 36 -2.49 40.44 20.61
C SER A 36 -2.73 39.07 19.95
N GLU A 37 -2.21 37.98 20.52
CA GLU A 37 -2.53 36.61 20.10
C GLU A 37 -2.86 35.71 21.29
N PHE A 38 -3.59 34.61 21.03
CA PHE A 38 -3.87 33.60 22.03
C PHE A 38 -2.84 32.48 21.99
N ALA A 39 -2.08 32.35 23.08
CA ALA A 39 -1.08 31.29 23.23
C ALA A 39 -1.73 30.05 23.88
N ARG A 40 -1.95 29.01 23.08
CA ARG A 40 -2.38 27.69 23.56
C ARG A 40 -1.17 26.87 24.00
N SER A 41 -1.25 26.22 25.15
CA SER A 41 -0.26 25.22 25.60
C SER A 41 -0.97 23.97 26.13
N ASP A 42 -0.67 22.81 25.55
CA ASP A 42 -1.15 21.51 26.00
C ASP A 42 -0.09 20.83 26.88
N LEU A 43 -0.49 20.27 28.02
CA LEU A 43 0.39 19.85 29.12
C LEU A 43 0.00 18.45 29.59
N CYS A 44 1.01 17.60 29.86
CA CYS A 44 0.76 16.33 30.54
C CYS A 44 0.37 16.56 32.02
N ALA A 45 -0.25 15.56 32.65
CA ALA A 45 -0.71 15.63 34.04
C ALA A 45 0.40 16.05 35.03
N ASP A 46 1.63 15.56 34.83
CA ASP A 46 2.75 15.91 35.70
C ASP A 46 3.19 17.36 35.54
N CYS A 47 3.34 17.84 34.31
CA CYS A 47 3.71 19.23 34.05
C CYS A 47 2.61 20.19 34.53
N TRP A 48 1.35 19.81 34.36
CA TRP A 48 0.22 20.56 34.90
C TRP A 48 0.35 20.75 36.42
N ARG A 49 0.51 19.65 37.17
CA ARG A 49 0.60 19.69 38.64
C ARG A 49 1.85 20.41 39.16
N THR A 50 2.98 20.28 38.47
CA THR A 50 4.27 20.76 38.99
C THR A 50 4.65 22.17 38.53
N ARG A 51 4.21 22.60 37.34
CA ARG A 51 4.63 23.87 36.73
C ARG A 51 3.48 24.86 36.48
N PHE A 52 2.23 24.39 36.55
CA PHE A 52 1.03 25.17 36.21
C PHE A 52 -0.07 25.09 37.27
N ALA A 53 0.24 24.66 38.50
CA ALA A 53 -0.74 24.57 39.58
C ALA A 53 -1.40 25.92 39.92
N ASP A 54 -0.66 27.02 39.74
CA ASP A 54 -1.06 28.40 40.03
C ASP A 54 -1.45 29.19 38.77
N VAL A 55 -1.58 28.52 37.62
CA VAL A 55 -1.75 29.20 36.32
C VAL A 55 -2.94 30.15 36.28
N ARG A 56 -4.01 29.85 37.03
CA ARG A 56 -5.22 30.66 37.13
C ARG A 56 -5.01 32.02 37.81
N SER A 57 -3.94 32.17 38.58
CA SER A 57 -3.59 33.41 39.26
C SER A 57 -2.69 34.32 38.43
N ARG A 58 -2.27 33.87 37.23
CA ARG A 58 -1.41 34.67 36.35
C ARG A 58 -2.21 35.77 35.66
N PRO A 59 -1.64 36.97 35.47
CA PRO A 59 -2.34 38.09 34.85
C PRO A 59 -2.65 37.87 33.36
N ASP A 60 -1.89 37.00 32.69
CA ASP A 60 -2.08 36.59 31.29
C ASP A 60 -3.00 35.37 31.13
N PHE A 61 -3.60 34.87 32.23
CA PHE A 61 -4.50 33.72 32.16
C PHE A 61 -5.85 34.07 31.53
N ILE A 62 -6.29 33.23 30.58
CA ILE A 62 -7.62 33.36 29.98
C ILE A 62 -8.50 32.18 30.42
N SER A 63 -8.08 30.95 30.14
CA SER A 63 -8.87 29.76 30.46
C SER A 63 -8.00 28.49 30.51
N CYS A 64 -8.52 27.46 31.16
CA CYS A 64 -7.94 26.12 31.13
C CYS A 64 -9.02 25.05 31.09
N TRP A 65 -8.75 23.94 30.40
CA TRP A 65 -9.64 22.78 30.34
C TRP A 65 -8.82 21.48 30.26
N GLN A 66 -9.48 20.35 30.48
CA GLN A 66 -8.90 19.02 30.35
C GLN A 66 -9.50 18.32 29.13
N GLY A 67 -8.68 17.54 28.43
CA GLY A 67 -9.11 16.71 27.31
C GLY A 67 -8.45 15.34 27.32
N VAL A 68 -8.90 14.48 26.40
CA VAL A 68 -8.29 13.16 26.13
C VAL A 68 -7.67 13.20 24.74
N TYR A 69 -6.40 12.81 24.63
CA TYR A 69 -5.69 12.78 23.37
C TYR A 69 -6.17 11.57 22.55
N THR A 70 -6.38 11.80 21.27
CA THR A 70 -6.65 10.74 20.30
C THR A 70 -5.52 10.77 19.30
N ALA A 71 -4.76 9.69 19.23
CA ALA A 71 -3.67 9.57 18.27
C ALA A 71 -4.25 9.56 16.84
N PRO A 72 -3.60 10.22 15.87
CA PRO A 72 -3.98 10.04 14.48
C PRO A 72 -3.85 8.55 14.14
N PRO A 73 -4.80 7.98 13.35
CA PRO A 73 -4.69 6.60 12.91
C PRO A 73 -3.34 6.39 12.22
N PRO A 74 -2.69 5.23 12.39
CA PRO A 74 -1.47 4.94 11.65
C PRO A 74 -1.76 5.10 10.15
N PRO A 75 -0.85 5.69 9.37
CA PRO A 75 -1.01 5.74 7.93
C PRO A 75 -1.13 4.30 7.43
N GLU A 76 -2.28 3.97 6.82
CA GLU A 76 -2.45 2.68 6.15
C GLU A 76 -1.31 2.52 5.13
N GLU A 77 -0.72 1.33 5.06
CA GLU A 77 0.22 1.00 3.99
C GLU A 77 -0.48 1.28 2.66
N ALA A 78 -0.08 2.35 1.99
CA ALA A 78 -0.73 2.78 0.77
C ALA A 78 -0.62 1.63 -0.24
N ILE A 79 -1.74 0.94 -0.50
CA ILE A 79 -1.94 0.23 -1.75
C ILE A 79 -1.47 1.21 -2.82
N LYS A 80 -0.44 0.83 -3.59
CA LYS A 80 0.17 1.72 -4.57
C LYS A 80 -0.86 1.98 -5.66
N LYS A 81 -1.72 2.99 -5.45
CA LYS A 81 -2.64 3.49 -6.46
C LYS A 81 -1.82 3.85 -7.67
N GLU A 82 -2.02 3.12 -8.76
CA GLU A 82 -1.34 3.43 -10.00
C GLU A 82 -1.94 4.71 -10.56
N THR A 83 -1.10 5.60 -11.06
CA THR A 83 -1.60 6.70 -11.87
C THR A 83 -2.06 6.13 -13.22
N ALA A 84 -3.04 6.77 -13.86
CA ALA A 84 -3.49 6.34 -15.19
C ALA A 84 -2.33 6.28 -16.21
N GLU A 85 -1.33 7.17 -16.09
CA GLU A 85 -0.14 7.17 -16.95
C GLU A 85 0.79 5.98 -16.67
N THR A 86 1.11 5.72 -15.40
CA THR A 86 1.97 4.59 -15.03
C THR A 86 1.32 3.26 -15.39
N LEU A 87 0.00 3.15 -15.17
CA LEU A 87 -0.77 1.97 -15.57
C LEU A 87 -0.79 1.81 -17.09
N LEU A 88 -1.09 2.87 -17.86
CA LEU A 88 -1.10 2.79 -19.32
C LEU A 88 0.24 2.32 -19.87
N ARG A 89 1.36 2.86 -19.35
CA ARG A 89 2.70 2.44 -19.74
C ARG A 89 2.92 0.95 -19.51
N LYS A 90 2.59 0.46 -18.31
CA LYS A 90 2.71 -0.97 -17.97
C LYS A 90 1.86 -1.86 -18.86
N LEU A 91 0.63 -1.45 -19.19
CA LEU A 91 -0.26 -2.24 -20.06
C LEU A 91 0.27 -2.30 -21.51
N VAL A 92 0.81 -1.19 -22.01
CA VAL A 92 1.44 -1.16 -23.35
C VAL A 92 2.71 -2.01 -23.39
N GLU A 93 3.53 -1.96 -22.34
CA GLU A 93 4.73 -2.80 -22.20
C GLU A 93 4.38 -4.29 -22.11
N LEU A 94 3.33 -4.64 -21.35
CA LEU A 94 2.84 -6.01 -21.22
C LEU A 94 2.31 -6.56 -22.55
N ASN A 95 1.71 -5.70 -23.38
CA ASN A 95 1.20 -6.01 -24.71
C ASN A 95 0.28 -7.27 -24.75
N ASP A 96 -0.52 -7.46 -23.70
CA ASP A 96 -1.49 -8.54 -23.60
C ASP A 96 -2.84 -8.09 -24.20
N PRO A 97 -3.38 -8.82 -25.20
CA PRO A 97 -4.68 -8.52 -25.81
C PRO A 97 -5.84 -8.34 -24.83
N LYS A 98 -5.79 -9.01 -23.66
CA LYS A 98 -6.79 -8.89 -22.59
C LYS A 98 -6.98 -7.43 -22.16
N TYR A 99 -5.89 -6.66 -22.12
CA TYR A 99 -5.90 -5.30 -21.61
C TYR A 99 -6.11 -4.22 -22.67
N ILE A 100 -6.34 -4.58 -23.94
CA ILE A 100 -6.59 -3.60 -25.01
C ILE A 100 -7.76 -2.66 -24.65
N PRO A 101 -8.93 -3.14 -24.17
CA PRO A 101 -10.03 -2.25 -23.82
C PRO A 101 -9.69 -1.29 -22.67
N ALA A 102 -9.01 -1.79 -21.63
CA ALA A 102 -8.59 -0.98 -20.50
C ALA A 102 -7.56 0.09 -20.93
N GLY A 103 -6.57 -0.29 -21.75
CA GLY A 103 -5.59 0.62 -22.32
C GLY A 103 -6.23 1.72 -23.17
N PHE A 104 -7.25 1.38 -23.97
CA PHE A 104 -8.01 2.35 -24.75
C PHE A 104 -8.73 3.38 -23.86
N ILE A 105 -9.43 2.93 -22.81
CA ILE A 105 -10.12 3.84 -21.89
C ILE A 105 -9.11 4.74 -21.16
N LEU A 106 -8.00 4.18 -20.67
CA LEU A 106 -6.95 4.96 -20.01
C LEU A 106 -6.38 6.04 -20.93
N ALA A 107 -6.10 5.71 -22.19
CA ALA A 107 -5.63 6.68 -23.18
C ALA A 107 -6.66 7.80 -23.40
N ALA A 108 -7.94 7.47 -23.59
CA ALA A 108 -9.02 8.45 -23.76
C ALA A 108 -9.23 9.34 -22.52
N MET A 109 -9.08 8.77 -21.31
CA MET A 109 -9.11 9.53 -20.06
C MET A 109 -7.98 10.56 -20.00
N LEU A 110 -6.77 10.16 -20.38
CA LEU A 110 -5.59 11.03 -20.38
C LEU A 110 -5.67 12.09 -21.48
N GLU A 111 -6.22 11.75 -22.65
CA GLU A 111 -6.52 12.70 -23.72
C GLU A 111 -7.50 13.79 -23.24
N ARG A 112 -8.60 13.41 -22.58
CA ARG A 112 -9.58 14.37 -22.03
C ARG A 112 -8.97 15.27 -20.95
N LYS A 113 -8.00 14.76 -20.18
CA LYS A 113 -7.21 15.54 -19.22
C LYS A 113 -6.10 16.38 -19.86
N ARG A 114 -5.94 16.32 -21.20
CA ARG A 114 -4.90 17.00 -22.00
C ARG A 114 -3.47 16.57 -21.64
N LEU A 115 -3.30 15.35 -21.13
CA LEU A 115 -2.00 14.76 -20.79
C LEU A 115 -1.39 14.01 -21.98
N LEU A 116 -2.22 13.44 -22.85
CA LEU A 116 -1.81 12.86 -24.13
C LEU A 116 -2.32 13.71 -25.30
N LYS A 117 -1.56 13.75 -26.38
CA LYS A 117 -1.94 14.36 -27.65
C LYS A 117 -1.93 13.33 -28.77
N VAL A 118 -3.00 13.26 -29.56
CA VAL A 118 -3.01 12.45 -30.79
C VAL A 118 -2.02 13.06 -31.78
N LYS A 119 -1.03 12.28 -32.20
CA LYS A 119 -0.08 12.64 -33.27
C LYS A 119 -0.54 12.11 -34.61
N GLU A 120 -1.03 10.89 -34.62
CA GLU A 120 -1.51 10.23 -35.83
C GLU A 120 -2.71 9.34 -35.51
N GLN A 121 -3.63 9.25 -36.46
CA GLN A 121 -4.71 8.28 -36.44
C GLN A 121 -4.66 7.51 -37.76
N LEU A 122 -4.62 6.19 -37.65
CA LEU A 122 -4.43 5.29 -38.78
C LEU A 122 -5.35 4.08 -38.68
N VAL A 123 -5.45 3.32 -39.75
CA VAL A 123 -6.23 2.08 -39.80
C VAL A 123 -5.29 0.90 -40.03
N ARG A 124 -5.35 -0.11 -39.17
CA ARG A 124 -4.59 -1.36 -39.28
C ARG A 124 -5.54 -2.52 -39.07
N ASP A 125 -5.51 -3.50 -39.97
CA ASP A 125 -6.36 -4.69 -39.92
C ASP A 125 -7.86 -4.37 -39.74
N GLY A 126 -8.31 -3.29 -40.38
CA GLY A 126 -9.70 -2.81 -40.28
C GLY A 126 -10.06 -2.12 -38.97
N ARG A 127 -9.11 -1.93 -38.05
CA ARG A 127 -9.30 -1.26 -36.76
C ARG A 127 -8.64 0.11 -36.75
N ARG A 128 -9.26 1.06 -36.05
CA ARG A 128 -8.65 2.38 -35.81
C ARG A 128 -7.53 2.23 -34.79
N VAL A 129 -6.42 2.91 -35.03
CA VAL A 129 -5.27 2.95 -34.14
C VAL A 129 -4.89 4.41 -33.95
N PHE A 130 -4.63 4.78 -32.71
CA PHE A 130 -4.18 6.10 -32.31
C PHE A 130 -2.73 6.04 -31.89
N VAL A 131 -1.93 6.97 -32.38
CA VAL A 131 -0.56 7.21 -31.92
C VAL A 131 -0.61 8.46 -31.05
N TYR A 132 -0.47 8.28 -29.75
CA TYR A 132 -0.43 9.35 -28.76
C TYR A 132 1.00 9.73 -28.43
N GLU A 133 1.24 11.01 -28.15
CA GLU A 133 2.46 11.52 -27.51
C GLU A 133 2.14 12.13 -26.16
N GLN A 134 2.96 11.84 -25.15
CA GLN A 134 2.98 12.54 -23.87
C GLN A 134 3.94 13.73 -23.94
N PRO A 135 3.47 14.99 -23.93
CA PRO A 135 4.33 16.14 -24.20
C PRO A 135 5.41 16.41 -23.14
N SER A 136 5.20 15.97 -21.90
CA SER A 136 6.14 16.18 -20.78
C SER A 136 7.36 15.27 -20.86
N THR A 137 7.18 14.02 -21.32
CA THR A 137 8.23 12.99 -21.35
C THR A 137 8.72 12.69 -22.76
N GLY A 138 7.91 12.98 -23.78
CA GLY A 138 8.15 12.59 -25.17
C GLY A 138 7.77 11.13 -25.48
N ASP A 139 7.11 10.43 -24.55
CA ASP A 139 6.70 9.05 -24.78
C ASP A 139 5.63 8.94 -25.85
N VAL A 140 5.68 7.83 -26.61
CA VAL A 140 4.73 7.54 -27.67
C VAL A 140 3.98 6.23 -27.36
N PHE A 141 2.65 6.27 -27.40
CA PHE A 141 1.78 5.13 -27.15
C PHE A 141 0.96 4.81 -28.40
N THR A 142 1.00 3.55 -28.85
CA THR A 142 0.17 3.05 -29.96
C THR A 142 -0.99 2.26 -29.40
N ILE A 143 -2.21 2.81 -29.52
CA ILE A 143 -3.41 2.28 -28.87
C ILE A 143 -4.44 1.89 -29.93
N ILE A 144 -4.86 0.62 -29.92
CA ILE A 144 -5.89 0.09 -30.80
C ILE A 144 -7.25 0.46 -30.22
N ASP A 145 -8.16 0.93 -31.07
CA ASP A 145 -9.57 1.06 -30.75
C ASP A 145 -10.24 -0.34 -30.81
N PRO A 146 -10.68 -0.89 -29.66
CA PRO A 146 -11.35 -2.19 -29.63
C PRO A 146 -12.75 -2.18 -30.25
N GLY A 147 -13.35 -1.00 -30.52
CA GLY A 147 -14.73 -0.90 -30.98
C GLY A 147 -15.73 -1.30 -29.90
N LEU A 148 -15.53 -0.83 -28.66
CA LEU A 148 -16.36 -1.16 -27.50
C LEU A 148 -17.85 -0.91 -27.75
N LYS A 149 -18.66 -1.91 -27.42
CA LYS A 149 -20.12 -1.79 -27.43
C LYS A 149 -20.64 -1.24 -26.09
N LEU A 150 -21.89 -0.77 -26.10
CA LEU A 150 -22.55 -0.19 -24.92
C LEU A 150 -22.67 -1.17 -23.73
N ASP A 151 -22.83 -2.46 -24.00
CA ASP A 151 -22.93 -3.54 -23.02
C ASP A 151 -21.57 -3.91 -22.38
N GLU A 152 -20.47 -3.74 -23.11
CA GLU A 152 -19.11 -4.01 -22.63
C GLU A 152 -18.58 -2.87 -21.76
N TRP A 153 -19.11 -1.65 -21.90
CA TRP A 153 -18.58 -0.43 -21.28
C TRP A 153 -18.51 -0.50 -19.75
N GLU A 154 -19.58 -0.97 -19.10
CA GLU A 154 -19.64 -1.05 -17.64
C GLU A 154 -18.59 -2.02 -17.10
N GLN A 155 -18.43 -3.17 -17.75
CA GLN A 155 -17.45 -4.17 -17.36
C GLN A 155 -16.02 -3.63 -17.50
N VAL A 156 -15.70 -2.98 -18.61
CA VAL A 156 -14.35 -2.43 -18.81
C VAL A 156 -14.09 -1.26 -17.86
N HIS A 157 -15.09 -0.44 -17.56
CA HIS A 157 -14.96 0.64 -16.57
C HIS A 157 -14.65 0.11 -15.16
N GLN A 158 -15.32 -0.97 -14.74
CA GLN A 158 -15.03 -1.64 -13.47
C GLN A 158 -13.61 -2.23 -13.47
N GLU A 159 -13.18 -2.86 -14.57
CA GLU A 159 -11.82 -3.38 -14.70
C GLU A 159 -10.76 -2.28 -14.59
N VAL A 160 -10.96 -1.14 -15.29
CA VAL A 160 -10.04 0.01 -15.21
C VAL A 160 -9.97 0.56 -13.79
N THR A 161 -11.11 0.67 -13.10
CA THR A 161 -11.17 1.12 -11.71
C THR A 161 -10.38 0.17 -10.81
N HIS A 162 -10.62 -1.13 -10.94
CA HIS A 162 -9.91 -2.15 -10.19
C HIS A 162 -8.39 -2.11 -10.45
N LEU A 163 -7.97 -1.95 -11.70
CA LEU A 163 -6.56 -1.84 -12.08
C LEU A 163 -5.90 -0.56 -11.55
N LEU A 164 -6.62 0.56 -11.46
CA LEU A 164 -6.09 1.79 -10.86
C LEU A 164 -5.91 1.64 -9.34
N GLU A 165 -6.82 0.93 -8.69
CA GLU A 165 -6.78 0.69 -7.25
C GLU A 165 -5.72 -0.33 -6.85
N HIS A 166 -5.63 -1.46 -7.58
CA HIS A 166 -4.86 -2.64 -7.18
C HIS A 166 -3.62 -2.89 -8.06
N GLY A 167 -3.49 -2.19 -9.19
CA GLY A 167 -2.45 -2.44 -10.19
C GLY A 167 -2.73 -3.68 -11.06
N ILE A 168 -1.79 -3.99 -11.94
CA ILE A 168 -1.84 -5.20 -12.77
C ILE A 168 -1.51 -6.41 -11.87
N PRO A 169 -2.36 -7.46 -11.83
CA PRO A 169 -2.06 -8.68 -11.09
C PRO A 169 -0.74 -9.25 -11.60
N GLN A 170 0.29 -9.30 -10.75
CA GLN A 170 1.51 -10.03 -11.11
C GLN A 170 1.17 -11.52 -11.08
N PRO A 171 1.50 -12.29 -12.13
CA PRO A 171 1.52 -13.74 -12.01
C PRO A 171 2.45 -14.04 -10.85
N ALA A 172 1.94 -14.69 -9.80
CA ALA A 172 2.69 -14.98 -8.60
C ALA A 172 4.01 -15.65 -9.00
N ALA A 173 5.11 -14.91 -8.91
CA ALA A 173 6.42 -15.52 -8.77
C ALA A 173 6.30 -16.41 -7.54
N SER A 174 6.42 -17.71 -7.77
CA SER A 174 6.33 -18.76 -6.77
C SER A 174 7.01 -18.31 -5.50
N GLN A 175 6.22 -18.04 -4.45
CA GLN A 175 6.76 -17.97 -3.11
C GLN A 175 7.43 -19.34 -2.88
N PRO A 176 8.72 -19.41 -2.50
CA PRO A 176 9.24 -20.65 -1.98
C PRO A 176 8.43 -20.93 -0.72
N GLU A 177 7.51 -21.89 -0.81
CA GLU A 177 6.86 -22.49 0.34
C GLU A 177 7.98 -22.90 1.29
N ASN A 178 8.08 -22.18 2.40
CA ASN A 178 8.98 -22.48 3.49
C ASN A 178 8.44 -23.75 4.16
N HIS A 179 8.63 -24.90 3.50
CA HIS A 179 8.55 -26.20 4.12
C HIS A 179 9.74 -26.29 5.07
N THR A 180 9.50 -25.93 6.33
CA THR A 180 10.31 -26.33 7.47
C THR A 180 10.62 -27.82 7.34
N SER A 181 11.81 -28.10 6.83
CA SER A 181 12.38 -29.44 6.85
C SER A 181 12.94 -29.63 8.25
N GLU A 182 12.16 -30.29 9.09
CA GLU A 182 12.57 -30.85 10.36
C GLU A 182 13.82 -31.73 10.12
N PRO A 183 14.96 -31.49 10.80
CA PRO A 183 16.14 -32.31 10.57
C PRO A 183 15.93 -33.64 11.28
N ALA A 184 15.64 -34.69 10.49
CA ALA A 184 15.76 -36.07 10.92
C ALA A 184 17.25 -36.35 11.21
N SER A 185 17.61 -36.28 12.48
CA SER A 185 18.89 -36.75 13.00
C SER A 185 18.91 -38.27 12.98
N ASP A 186 19.91 -38.76 12.26
CA ASP A 186 20.32 -40.14 12.05
C ASP A 186 20.56 -40.90 13.37
N ALA A 187 20.03 -42.13 13.46
CA ALA A 187 20.44 -43.15 14.43
C ALA A 187 19.92 -44.55 14.01
N ALA A 188 20.60 -45.17 13.06
CA ALA A 188 20.77 -46.64 13.03
C ALA A 188 21.79 -47.04 14.15
N PRO A 189 21.87 -48.30 14.63
CA PRO A 189 21.58 -49.54 13.91
C PRO A 189 20.84 -50.63 14.71
N SER A 190 20.24 -51.58 14.00
CA SER A 190 20.10 -52.94 14.51
C SER A 190 20.06 -53.92 13.34
N ALA A 191 21.12 -54.71 13.22
CA ALA A 191 21.21 -55.87 12.35
C ALA A 191 21.41 -57.08 13.25
N GLU A 192 20.41 -57.94 13.35
CA GLU A 192 20.63 -59.37 13.62
C GLU A 192 19.38 -60.18 13.24
N ALA A 193 19.46 -60.87 12.11
CA ALA A 193 18.67 -62.06 11.83
C ALA A 193 19.62 -63.13 11.27
N ALA A 194 19.69 -64.23 12.01
CA ALA A 194 20.34 -65.52 11.81
C ALA A 194 20.38 -66.00 10.35
N ALA A 195 21.54 -66.47 9.85
CA ALA A 195 22.00 -67.87 9.78
C ALA A 195 21.20 -68.71 8.73
N VAL A 196 21.79 -69.47 7.80
CA VAL A 196 22.68 -70.64 7.94
C VAL A 196 23.26 -71.01 6.55
N THR A 197 24.36 -71.76 6.64
CA THR A 197 25.40 -72.23 5.72
C THR A 197 25.04 -73.00 4.44
N ASP A 198 25.96 -72.80 3.48
CA ASP A 198 26.44 -73.61 2.35
C ASP A 198 26.56 -75.13 2.61
N GLY A 199 26.40 -75.95 1.55
CA GLY A 199 26.66 -77.39 1.62
C GLY A 199 26.16 -78.19 0.40
N ASP A 200 26.80 -78.02 -0.75
CA ASP A 200 26.76 -78.92 -1.90
C ASP A 200 27.57 -80.19 -1.62
N ILE A 201 26.96 -81.38 -1.79
CA ILE A 201 27.65 -82.61 -2.19
C ILE A 201 26.65 -83.55 -2.91
N GLY A 202 26.60 -83.45 -4.24
CA GLY A 202 26.08 -84.52 -5.10
C GLY A 202 27.16 -85.56 -5.41
N ALA A 203 26.91 -86.83 -5.08
CA ALA A 203 27.65 -87.96 -5.62
C ALA A 203 26.80 -89.24 -5.64
N VAL A 204 27.17 -90.12 -6.59
CA VAL A 204 26.72 -91.49 -6.90
C VAL A 204 25.49 -91.61 -7.83
N ALA A 205 25.63 -91.88 -9.13
CA ALA A 205 26.20 -93.02 -9.87
C ALA A 205 25.14 -94.05 -10.32
N SER A 206 25.02 -94.13 -11.65
CA SER A 206 24.79 -95.31 -12.50
C SER A 206 23.64 -96.27 -12.25
N VAL A 207 22.72 -96.37 -13.23
CA VAL A 207 22.29 -97.65 -13.81
C VAL A 207 22.05 -97.48 -15.32
N GLN A 208 22.68 -98.38 -16.07
CA GLN A 208 22.44 -98.92 -17.43
C GLN A 208 21.37 -98.31 -18.35
#